data_AF-A0A947W8Q0-F1
#
_entry.id   AF-A0A947W8Q0-F1
#
_cell.length_a   1.000
_cell.length_b   1.000
_cell.length_c   1.000
_cell.angle_alpha   90.00
_cell.angle_beta   90.00
_cell.angle_gamma   90.00
#
_symmetry.space_group_name_H-M   'P 1'
#
loop_
_entity.id
_entity.type
_entity.pdbx_description
1 polymer ?
#
loop_
_entity_poly.entity_id
_entity_poly.type
_entity_poly.pdbx_seq_one_letter_code
_entity_poly.pdbx_strand_id
1 'polypeptide(L)'
;MKARHRVFWIIIILLVAVLAVARSKFIRQSSRDFYAMGTPITIKLYGPADDSRLMTFAVDEIKRLDNLFSRFNYDSEVSKINRLAGKSGVNVSADTFRCIYSAKKIHRLSDGAFDITLGSPWALAIN
;
A
#
# COMPACT_ATOMS: atom_id res chain seq x y z
N MET A 1 27.64 35.32 47.31
CA MET A 1 27.52 35.30 45.82
C MET A 1 27.39 33.89 45.21
N LYS A 2 28.10 32.85 45.69
CA LYS A 2 28.11 31.50 45.09
C LYS A 2 26.76 30.74 45.07
N ALA A 3 25.87 30.96 46.04
CA ALA A 3 24.57 30.26 46.11
C ALA A 3 23.58 30.69 45.02
N ARG A 4 23.55 31.99 44.68
CA ARG A 4 22.66 32.53 43.62
C ARG A 4 23.05 32.01 42.24
N HIS A 5 24.34 31.80 41.99
CA HIS A 5 24.83 31.16 40.76
C HIS A 5 24.47 29.68 40.67
N ARG A 6 24.49 28.92 41.79
CA ARG A 6 24.09 27.50 41.79
C ARG A 6 22.60 27.33 41.46
N VAL A 7 21.74 28.17 42.04
CA VAL A 7 20.29 28.16 41.77
C VAL A 7 20.01 28.50 40.30
N PHE A 8 20.72 29.48 39.74
CA PHE A 8 20.61 29.85 38.32
C PHE A 8 20.94 28.67 37.37
N TRP A 9 22.02 27.93 37.63
CA TRP A 9 22.38 26.75 36.83
C TRP A 9 21.39 25.59 36.98
N ILE A 10 20.82 25.39 38.17
CA ILE A 10 19.78 24.37 38.39
C ILE A 10 18.53 24.69 37.57
N ILE A 11 18.11 25.96 37.52
CA ILE A 11 16.97 26.41 36.72
C ILE A 11 17.22 26.19 35.23
N ILE A 12 18.43 26.50 34.74
CA ILE A 12 18.82 26.24 33.34
C ILE A 12 18.77 24.74 33.01
N ILE A 13 19.31 23.88 33.86
CA ILE A 13 19.29 22.42 33.65
C ILE A 13 17.86 21.89 33.64
N LEU A 14 17.02 22.35 34.56
CA LEU A 14 15.59 22.01 34.59
C LEU A 14 14.86 22.47 33.32
N LEU A 15 15.15 23.68 32.83
CA LEU A 15 14.54 24.23 31.64
C LEU A 15 14.97 23.45 30.38
N VAL A 16 16.25 23.05 30.29
CA VAL A 16 16.75 22.19 29.20
C VAL A 16 16.15 20.78 29.27
N ALA A 17 16.01 20.20 30.46
CA ALA A 17 15.38 18.90 30.65
C ALA A 17 13.90 18.91 30.24
N VAL A 18 13.16 19.97 30.58
CA VAL A 18 11.76 20.16 30.16
C VAL A 18 11.65 20.28 28.64
N LEU A 19 12.54 21.03 27.99
CA LEU A 19 12.59 21.12 26.52
C LEU A 19 12.96 19.80 25.85
N ALA A 20 13.80 18.98 26.48
CA ALA A 20 14.15 17.64 25.98
C ALA A 20 12.99 16.65 26.11
N VAL A 21 12.21 16.71 27.19
CA VAL A 21 11.00 15.88 27.38
C VAL A 21 9.87 16.30 26.44
N ALA A 22 9.77 17.59 26.09
CA ALA A 22 8.80 18.09 25.11
C ALA A 22 9.03 17.54 23.68
N ARG A 23 10.22 16.99 23.39
CA ARG A 23 10.48 16.21 22.16
C ARG A 23 9.89 14.80 22.18
N SER A 24 9.10 14.43 23.19
CA SER A 24 8.42 13.13 23.21
C SER A 24 7.72 12.90 21.86
N LYS A 25 8.01 11.72 21.29
CA LYS A 25 7.61 11.28 19.96
C LYS A 25 6.08 11.25 19.84
N PHE A 26 5.48 12.40 19.55
CA PHE A 26 4.05 12.49 19.29
C PHE A 26 3.76 11.69 18.02
N ILE A 27 2.87 10.71 18.09
CA ILE A 27 2.39 10.00 16.89
C ILE A 27 1.64 11.03 16.06
N ARG A 28 2.23 11.41 14.93
CA ARG A 28 1.59 12.24 13.91
C ARG A 28 0.87 11.33 12.94
N GLN A 29 -0.30 11.77 12.51
CA GLN A 29 -1.03 11.16 11.41
C GLN A 29 -0.71 11.92 10.13
N SER A 30 -0.24 11.23 9.11
CA SER A 30 -0.23 11.73 7.73
C SER A 30 -1.21 10.92 6.87
N SER A 31 -1.88 11.59 5.94
CA SER A 31 -2.89 11.00 5.06
C SER A 31 -2.63 11.41 3.62
N ARG A 32 -2.80 10.48 2.69
CA ARG A 32 -2.73 10.78 1.25
C ARG A 32 -3.89 10.08 0.53
N ASP A 33 -4.60 10.88 -0.24
CA ASP A 33 -5.70 10.43 -1.09
C ASP A 33 -5.21 10.39 -2.54
N PHE A 34 -5.57 9.33 -3.26
CA PHE A 34 -5.25 9.17 -4.68
C PHE A 34 -6.23 8.19 -5.33
N TYR A 35 -6.20 8.12 -6.66
CA TYR A 35 -7.03 7.20 -7.43
C TYR A 35 -6.16 6.06 -7.97
N ALA A 36 -6.60 4.81 -7.78
CA ALA A 36 -5.99 3.61 -8.33
C ALA A 36 -6.99 2.44 -8.29
N MET A 37 -6.77 1.39 -9.07
CA MET A 37 -7.63 0.19 -9.10
C MET A 37 -9.10 0.51 -9.43
N GLY A 38 -9.35 1.64 -10.10
CA GLY A 38 -10.70 2.11 -10.43
C GLY A 38 -11.50 2.68 -9.24
N THR A 39 -10.84 3.07 -8.15
CA THR A 39 -11.50 3.63 -6.96
C THR A 39 -10.65 4.72 -6.30
N PRO A 40 -11.24 5.68 -5.57
CA PRO A 40 -10.48 6.50 -4.62
C PRO A 40 -9.93 5.62 -3.49
N ILE A 41 -8.68 5.88 -3.10
CA ILE A 41 -7.96 5.20 -2.01
C ILE A 41 -7.35 6.25 -1.09
N THR A 42 -7.47 6.01 0.22
CA THR A 42 -6.84 6.83 1.27
C THR A 42 -5.87 5.97 2.07
N ILE A 43 -4.61 6.40 2.17
CA ILE A 43 -3.61 5.80 3.06
C ILE A 43 -3.37 6.73 4.24
N LYS A 44 -3.42 6.18 5.45
CA LYS A 44 -3.11 6.89 6.70
C LYS A 44 -1.89 6.24 7.36
N LEU A 45 -0.86 7.03 7.63
CA LEU A 45 0.32 6.62 8.37
C LEU A 45 0.31 7.27 9.75
N TYR A 46 0.59 6.48 10.79
CA TYR A 46 0.68 6.92 12.18
C TYR A 46 2.12 6.68 12.66
N GLY A 47 2.86 7.75 12.94
CA GLY A 47 4.26 7.60 13.33
C GLY A 47 4.89 8.85 13.93
N PRO A 48 6.06 8.72 14.58
CA PRO A 48 6.72 9.81 15.28
C PRO A 48 7.30 10.91 14.37
N ALA A 49 7.33 10.69 13.05
CA ALA A 49 7.72 11.66 12.04
C ALA A 49 6.92 11.39 10.75
N ASP A 50 6.70 12.44 9.95
CA ASP A 50 6.06 12.32 8.64
C ASP A 50 7.06 11.70 7.65
N ASP A 51 6.94 10.39 7.41
CA ASP A 51 7.81 9.67 6.49
C ASP A 51 7.21 9.72 5.08
N SER A 52 7.47 10.85 4.40
CA SER A 52 7.05 11.08 3.01
C SER A 52 7.56 10.02 2.05
N ARG A 53 8.67 9.35 2.39
CA ARG A 53 9.22 8.24 1.61
C ARG A 53 8.37 6.99 1.77
N LEU A 54 7.98 6.62 2.99
CA LEU A 54 7.04 5.50 3.21
C LEU A 54 5.68 5.75 2.56
N MET A 55 5.16 6.98 2.66
CA MET A 55 3.90 7.34 2.00
C MET A 55 4.01 7.20 0.47
N THR A 56 5.10 7.67 -0.11
CA THR A 56 5.35 7.56 -1.56
C THR A 56 5.51 6.10 -1.98
N PHE A 57 6.27 5.31 -1.22
CA PHE A 57 6.41 3.88 -1.45
C PHE A 57 5.05 3.16 -1.45
N ALA A 58 4.18 3.43 -0.47
CA ALA A 58 2.88 2.78 -0.38
C ALA A 58 1.97 3.12 -1.57
N VAL A 59 1.97 4.38 -2.01
CA VAL A 59 1.22 4.81 -3.19
C VAL A 59 1.75 4.17 -4.47
N ASP A 60 3.07 4.18 -4.64
CA ASP A 60 3.71 3.61 -5.83
C ASP A 60 3.48 2.10 -5.91
N GLU A 61 3.49 1.41 -4.77
CA GLU A 61 3.22 -0.03 -4.71
C GLU A 61 1.78 -0.36 -5.13
N ILE A 62 0.79 0.41 -4.66
CA ILE A 62 -0.61 0.22 -5.09
C ILE A 62 -0.77 0.47 -6.59
N LYS A 63 -0.12 1.51 -7.13
CA LYS A 63 -0.13 1.78 -8.58
C LYS A 63 0.58 0.68 -9.37
N ARG A 64 1.66 0.12 -8.85
CA ARG A 64 2.35 -1.03 -9.46
C ARG A 64 1.42 -2.24 -9.53
N LEU A 65 0.72 -2.56 -8.45
CA LEU A 65 -0.26 -3.66 -8.41
C LEU A 65 -1.45 -3.42 -9.35
N ASP A 66 -1.96 -2.19 -9.42
CA ASP A 66 -3.01 -1.81 -10.38
C ASP A 66 -2.56 -2.08 -11.83
N ASN A 67 -1.33 -1.70 -12.18
CA ASN A 67 -0.78 -1.97 -13.51
C ASN A 67 -0.63 -3.47 -13.82
N LEU A 68 -0.37 -4.31 -12.82
CA LEU A 68 -0.28 -5.77 -13.01
C LEU A 68 -1.66 -6.43 -13.14
N PHE A 69 -2.61 -6.02 -12.31
CA PHE A 69 -3.88 -6.71 -12.11
C PHE A 69 -5.05 -6.13 -12.93
N SER A 70 -4.90 -4.93 -13.47
CA SER A 70 -5.99 -4.26 -14.18
C SER A 70 -6.42 -5.03 -15.42
N ARG A 71 -7.70 -5.40 -15.48
CA ARG A 71 -8.31 -5.98 -16.68
C ARG A 71 -8.53 -4.98 -17.83
N PHE A 72 -8.36 -3.69 -17.56
CA PHE A 72 -8.60 -2.60 -18.51
C PHE A 72 -7.29 -2.07 -19.10
N ASN A 73 -6.17 -2.25 -18.40
CA ASN A 73 -4.86 -1.93 -18.94
C ASN A 73 -4.42 -3.05 -19.90
N TYR A 74 -4.21 -2.69 -21.17
CA TYR A 74 -3.80 -3.64 -22.21
C TYR A 74 -2.45 -4.32 -21.91
N ASP A 75 -1.54 -3.62 -21.23
CA ASP A 75 -0.19 -4.10 -20.95
C ASP A 75 -0.07 -4.92 -19.65
N SER A 76 -1.17 -5.01 -18.89
CA SER A 76 -1.20 -5.77 -17.63
C SER A 76 -0.97 -7.26 -17.84
N GLU A 77 -0.50 -7.93 -16.79
CA GLU A 77 -0.30 -9.38 -16.82
C GLU A 77 -1.64 -10.12 -16.94
N VAL A 78 -2.70 -9.62 -16.29
CA VAL A 78 -4.06 -10.17 -16.43
C VAL A 78 -4.58 -10.06 -17.86
N SER A 79 -4.39 -8.91 -18.53
CA SER A 79 -4.79 -8.74 -19.93
C SER A 79 -4.00 -9.65 -20.87
N LYS A 80 -2.69 -9.85 -20.60
CA LYS A 80 -1.86 -10.81 -21.37
C LYS A 80 -2.34 -12.25 -21.18
N ILE A 81 -2.64 -12.67 -19.95
CA ILE A 81 -3.23 -13.99 -19.67
C ILE A 81 -4.52 -14.17 -20.46
N ASN A 82 -5.42 -13.19 -20.43
CA ASN A 82 -6.70 -13.28 -21.13
C ASN A 82 -6.53 -13.42 -22.65
N ARG A 83 -5.59 -12.68 -23.27
CA ARG A 83 -5.35 -12.73 -24.73
C ARG A 83 -4.71 -14.04 -25.20
N LEU A 84 -3.89 -14.66 -24.34
CA LEU A 84 -3.16 -15.90 -24.64
C LEU A 84 -3.86 -17.14 -24.10
N ALA A 85 -5.04 -16.99 -23.48
CA ALA A 85 -5.85 -18.09 -23.00
C ALA A 85 -6.11 -19.11 -24.12
N GLY A 86 -5.83 -20.38 -23.83
CA GLY A 86 -5.96 -21.49 -24.78
C GLY A 86 -4.88 -21.55 -25.87
N LYS A 87 -3.95 -20.59 -25.94
CA LYS A 87 -2.88 -20.54 -26.96
C LYS A 87 -1.52 -20.92 -26.40
N SER A 88 -1.10 -20.29 -25.29
CA SER A 88 0.20 -20.55 -24.68
C SER A 88 0.23 -20.12 -23.20
N GLY A 89 1.22 -20.62 -22.47
CA GLY A 89 1.50 -20.16 -21.11
C GLY A 89 2.06 -18.73 -21.11
N VAL A 90 1.72 -17.96 -20.07
CA VAL A 90 2.22 -16.60 -19.86
C VAL A 90 3.12 -16.59 -18.63
N ASN A 91 4.35 -16.07 -18.79
CA ASN A 91 5.21 -15.80 -17.64
C ASN A 91 4.71 -14.54 -16.92
N VAL A 92 4.55 -14.63 -15.61
CA VAL A 92 3.97 -13.56 -14.79
C VAL A 92 4.80 -13.34 -13.54
N SER A 93 4.67 -12.15 -12.96
CA SER A 93 5.27 -11.82 -11.68
C SER A 93 4.80 -12.77 -10.56
N ALA A 94 5.62 -12.88 -9.52
CA ALA A 94 5.29 -13.65 -8.33
C ALA A 94 4.00 -13.17 -7.65
N ASP A 95 3.70 -11.86 -7.71
CA ASP A 95 2.48 -11.29 -7.14
C ASP A 95 1.24 -11.76 -7.89
N THR A 96 1.24 -11.71 -9.21
CA THR A 96 0.13 -12.22 -10.05
C THR A 96 -0.06 -13.72 -9.83
N PHE A 97 1.04 -14.49 -9.79
CA PHE A 97 0.97 -15.91 -9.52
C PHE A 97 0.35 -16.20 -8.14
N ARG A 98 0.80 -15.52 -7.08
CA ARG A 98 0.25 -15.67 -5.72
C ARG A 98 -1.22 -15.30 -5.64
N CYS A 99 -1.63 -14.24 -6.34
CA CYS A 99 -3.02 -13.79 -6.39
C CYS A 99 -3.91 -14.87 -7.04
N ILE A 100 -3.53 -15.36 -8.22
CA ILE A 100 -4.25 -16.44 -8.93
C ILE A 100 -4.27 -17.73 -8.11
N TYR A 101 -3.14 -18.09 -7.49
CA TYR A 101 -3.05 -19.27 -6.63
C TYR A 101 -4.03 -19.19 -5.44
N SER A 102 -4.08 -18.02 -4.79
CA SER A 102 -5.01 -17.76 -3.68
C SER A 102 -6.46 -17.79 -4.15
N ALA A 103 -6.76 -17.19 -5.30
CA ALA A 103 -8.08 -17.24 -5.91
C ALA A 103 -8.53 -18.67 -6.20
N LYS A 104 -7.66 -19.52 -6.75
CA LYS A 104 -7.94 -20.95 -6.96
C LYS A 104 -8.20 -21.69 -5.64
N LYS A 105 -7.51 -21.32 -4.56
CA LYS A 105 -7.76 -21.90 -3.23
C LYS A 105 -9.14 -21.51 -2.73
N ILE A 106 -9.51 -20.23 -2.84
CA ILE A 106 -10.82 -19.71 -2.43
C ILE A 106 -11.93 -20.33 -3.27
N HIS A 107 -11.74 -20.51 -4.57
CA HIS A 107 -12.68 -21.22 -5.44
C HIS A 107 -13.03 -22.61 -4.90
N ARG A 108 -12.01 -23.40 -4.50
CA ARG A 108 -12.25 -24.72 -3.89
C ARG A 108 -12.92 -24.63 -2.52
N LEU A 109 -12.54 -23.67 -1.69
CA LEU A 109 -13.11 -23.48 -0.35
C LEU A 109 -14.55 -22.97 -0.37
N SER A 110 -14.97 -22.40 -1.49
CA SER A 110 -16.32 -21.84 -1.69
C SER A 110 -17.20 -22.74 -2.56
N ASP A 111 -16.79 -23.99 -2.81
CA ASP A 111 -17.48 -24.93 -3.70
C ASP A 111 -17.84 -24.32 -5.07
N GLY A 112 -16.94 -23.49 -5.60
CA GLY A 112 -17.08 -22.83 -6.88
C GLY A 112 -17.82 -21.49 -6.86
N ALA A 113 -18.34 -21.03 -5.71
CA ALA A 113 -19.05 -19.74 -5.64
C ALA A 113 -18.16 -18.53 -5.95
N PHE A 114 -16.85 -18.63 -5.66
CA PHE A 114 -15.86 -17.66 -6.10
C PHE A 114 -15.10 -18.18 -7.31
N ASP A 115 -15.32 -17.63 -8.50
CA ASP A 115 -14.65 -18.06 -9.73
C ASP A 115 -14.10 -16.87 -10.53
N ILE A 116 -12.77 -16.80 -10.62
CA ILE A 116 -12.03 -15.76 -11.35
C ILE A 116 -11.98 -15.97 -12.87
N THR A 117 -12.47 -17.12 -13.35
CA THR A 117 -12.57 -17.43 -14.78
C THR A 117 -13.87 -16.91 -15.40
N LEU A 118 -14.81 -16.46 -14.57
CA LEU A 118 -16.03 -15.79 -15.00
C LEU A 118 -15.69 -14.42 -15.59
N GLY A 119 -15.42 -14.40 -16.88
CA GLY A 119 -15.26 -13.20 -17.67
C GLY A 119 -16.59 -12.49 -17.92
N SER A 120 -16.51 -11.22 -18.32
CA SER A 120 -17.68 -10.51 -18.86
C SER A 120 -18.22 -11.26 -20.09
N PRO A 121 -19.53 -11.55 -20.18
CA PRO A 121 -20.12 -12.14 -21.39
C PRO A 121 -19.78 -11.36 -22.66
N TRP A 122 -19.58 -10.04 -22.53
CA TRP A 122 -19.25 -9.13 -23.62
C TRP A 122 -17.81 -9.27 -24.14
N ALA A 123 -16.90 -9.89 -23.39
CA ALA A 123 -15.51 -10.07 -23.82
C ALA A 123 -15.36 -11.15 -24.93
N LEU A 124 -16.35 -12.03 -25.10
CA LEU A 124 -16.40 -13.03 -26.16
C LEU A 124 -17.01 -12.50 -27.48
N ALA A 125 -17.62 -11.30 -27.47
CA ALA A 125 -18.31 -10.74 -28.63
C ALA A 125 -17.43 -9.87 -29.55
N ILE A 126 -16.12 -9.79 -29.27
CA ILE A 126 -15.18 -8.89 -29.98
C ILE A 126 -13.97 -9.63 -30.54
N ASN A 127 -14.03 -10.96 -30.68
CA ASN A 127 -12.97 -11.78 -31.27
C ASN A 127 -13.50 -12.66 -32.38
#